data_AF-A0A0V1C793-F1
#
_entry.id   AF-A0A0V1C793-F1
#
_cell.length_a   1.000
_cell.length_b   1.000
_cell.length_c   1.000
_cell.angle_alpha   90.00
_cell.angle_beta   90.00
_cell.angle_gamma   90.00
#
_symmetry.space_group_name_H-M   'P 1'
#
loop_
_entity.id
_entity.type
_entity.pdbx_description
1 polymer ?
#
loop_
_entity_poly.entity_id
_entity_poly.type
_entity_poly.pdbx_seq_one_letter_code
_entity_poly.pdbx_strand_id
1 'polypeptide(L)'
;MFWSTTRDLTVSIASDTMSRNRFFKYFHVVDNMTFQEGDKLAKISPVYENMGKRLRQWGIFNEALSIGECMVPYYGHHSCKMFIKKSPFALASKYG
;
A
#
# COMPACT_ATOMS: atom_id res chain seq x y z
N MET A 1 -10.15 8.61 -17.76
CA MET A 1 -9.35 7.48 -17.22
C MET A 1 -7.91 7.67 -17.67
N PHE A 2 -6.90 7.36 -16.86
CA PHE A 2 -5.49 7.67 -17.18
C PHE A 2 -5.01 7.13 -18.54
N TRP A 3 -5.45 5.94 -18.97
CA TRP A 3 -5.14 5.36 -20.29
C TRP A 3 -6.24 5.58 -21.34
N SER A 4 -7.08 6.60 -21.17
CA SER A 4 -8.08 6.93 -22.18
C SER A 4 -7.41 7.41 -23.46
N THR A 5 -7.94 6.98 -24.60
CA THR A 5 -7.56 7.47 -25.93
C THR A 5 -8.42 8.65 -26.40
N THR A 6 -9.40 9.07 -25.59
CA THR A 6 -10.28 10.21 -25.88
C THR A 6 -9.49 11.50 -25.74
N ARG A 7 -9.56 12.36 -26.76
CA ARG A 7 -8.76 13.58 -26.90
C ARG A 7 -8.79 14.53 -25.68
N ASP A 8 -9.93 14.60 -25.00
CA ASP A 8 -10.13 15.51 -23.85
C ASP A 8 -9.79 14.85 -22.50
N LEU A 9 -9.46 13.54 -22.50
CA LEU A 9 -9.19 12.74 -21.30
C LEU A 9 -7.83 12.02 -21.35
N THR A 10 -7.07 12.23 -22.44
CA THR A 10 -5.74 11.65 -22.63
C THR A 10 -4.75 12.19 -21.61
N VAL A 11 -4.14 11.29 -20.84
CA VAL A 11 -3.03 11.58 -19.92
C VAL A 11 -1.79 10.89 -20.48
N SER A 12 -1.06 11.61 -21.34
CA SER A 12 0.03 11.05 -22.15
C SER A 12 1.10 10.33 -21.31
N ILE A 13 1.47 10.88 -20.15
CA ILE A 13 2.47 10.26 -19.26
C ILE A 13 2.14 8.80 -18.91
N ALA A 14 0.86 8.44 -18.75
CA ALA A 14 0.47 7.09 -18.41
C ALA A 14 0.65 6.14 -19.61
N SER A 15 0.13 6.52 -20.79
CA SER A 15 0.21 5.72 -22.01
C SER A 15 1.63 5.59 -22.54
N ASP A 16 2.41 6.66 -22.44
CA ASP A 16 3.77 6.73 -22.98
C ASP A 16 4.76 5.93 -22.12
N THR A 17 4.50 5.83 -20.81
CA THR A 17 5.34 5.07 -19.88
C THR A 17 5.13 3.56 -20.03
N MET A 18 3.88 3.09 -20.04
CA MET A 18 3.55 1.68 -20.21
C MET A 18 2.08 1.45 -20.52
N SER A 19 1.73 0.26 -21.04
CA SER A 19 0.33 -0.11 -21.26
C SER A 19 -0.41 -0.36 -19.93
N ARG A 20 -1.73 -0.10 -19.94
CA ARG A 20 -2.62 -0.38 -18.80
C ARG A 20 -2.50 -1.83 -18.29
N ASN A 21 -2.38 -2.80 -19.19
CA ASN A 21 -2.31 -4.22 -18.85
C ASN A 21 -0.99 -4.58 -18.15
N ARG A 22 0.11 -3.90 -18.49
CA ARG A 22 1.41 -4.11 -17.86
C ARG A 22 1.44 -3.55 -16.44
N PHE A 23 0.79 -2.40 -16.20
CA PHE A 23 0.85 -1.66 -14.94
C PHE A 23 0.39 -2.46 -13.71
N PHE A 24 -0.68 -3.27 -13.82
CA PHE A 24 -1.32 -3.88 -12.64
C PHE A 24 -0.90 -5.32 -12.31
N LYS A 25 -0.09 -5.99 -13.14
CA LYS A 25 -0.11 -7.47 -13.18
C LYS A 25 1.00 -8.19 -12.41
N TYR A 26 2.14 -7.57 -12.15
CA TYR A 26 3.36 -8.32 -11.76
C TYR A 26 4.11 -7.75 -10.55
N PHE A 27 3.44 -7.04 -9.64
CA PHE A 27 4.10 -6.51 -8.45
C PHE A 27 4.17 -7.56 -7.33
N HIS A 28 5.36 -8.16 -7.16
CA HIS A 28 5.68 -9.10 -6.08
C HIS A 28 6.90 -8.60 -5.32
N VAL A 29 6.82 -8.57 -3.99
CA VAL A 29 7.91 -8.11 -3.13
C VAL A 29 8.60 -9.28 -2.40
N VAL A 30 7.95 -10.44 -2.37
CA VAL A 30 8.42 -11.63 -1.63
C VAL A 30 8.34 -12.85 -2.53
N ASP A 31 9.30 -13.76 -2.37
CA ASP A 31 9.25 -15.09 -2.97
C ASP A 31 8.16 -15.93 -2.30
N ASN A 32 7.22 -16.45 -3.10
CA ASN A 32 6.12 -17.24 -2.58
C ASN A 32 6.57 -18.59 -2.00
N MET A 33 7.80 -19.04 -2.28
CA MET A 33 8.36 -20.29 -1.76
C MET A 33 8.95 -20.16 -0.35
N THR A 34 9.12 -18.94 0.16
CA THR A 34 9.79 -18.69 1.45
C THR A 34 8.82 -18.33 2.57
N PHE A 35 7.50 -18.47 2.36
CA PHE A 35 6.50 -18.05 3.35
C PHE A 35 6.53 -18.93 4.60
N GLN A 36 6.57 -18.27 5.75
CA GLN A 36 6.27 -18.88 7.03
C GLN A 36 4.75 -18.91 7.22
N GLU A 37 4.22 -20.06 7.61
CA GLU A 37 2.79 -20.21 7.85
C GLU A 37 2.38 -19.36 9.07
N GLY A 38 1.27 -18.63 8.95
CA GLY A 38 0.73 -17.78 10.01
C GLY A 38 1.04 -16.27 9.90
N ASP A 39 2.04 -15.86 9.12
CA ASP A 39 2.28 -14.43 8.87
C ASP A 39 1.34 -13.90 7.78
N LYS A 40 0.27 -13.22 8.22
CA LYS A 40 -0.74 -12.62 7.34
C LYS A 40 -0.23 -11.41 6.55
N LEU A 41 0.89 -10.80 6.95
CA LEU A 41 1.47 -9.62 6.31
C LEU A 41 2.70 -9.95 5.46
N ALA A 42 3.14 -11.22 5.42
CA ALA A 42 4.39 -11.64 4.79
C ALA A 42 4.61 -11.10 3.38
N LYS A 43 3.55 -10.95 2.57
CA LYS A 43 3.61 -10.41 1.20
C LYS A 43 4.09 -8.96 1.11
N ILE A 44 3.98 -8.20 2.19
CA ILE A 44 4.30 -6.77 2.25
C ILE A 44 5.33 -6.44 3.35
N SER A 45 5.59 -7.35 4.30
CA SER A 45 6.51 -7.13 5.42
C SER A 45 7.88 -6.56 4.99
N PRO A 46 8.56 -7.05 3.92
CA PRO A 46 9.85 -6.49 3.52
C PRO A 46 9.79 -5.02 3.08
N VAL A 47 8.65 -4.58 2.54
CA VAL A 47 8.43 -3.16 2.21
C VAL A 47 8.42 -2.32 3.48
N TYR A 48 7.63 -2.73 4.48
CA TYR A 48 7.52 -2.01 5.75
C TYR A 48 8.84 -1.98 6.51
N GLU A 49 9.57 -3.09 6.55
CA GLU A 49 10.86 -3.14 7.21
C GLU A 49 11.88 -2.21 6.53
N ASN A 50 11.96 -2.24 5.20
CA ASN A 50 12.87 -1.38 4.45
C ASN A 50 12.49 0.10 4.58
N MET A 51 11.21 0.43 4.48
CA MET A 51 10.72 1.80 4.72
C MET A 51 11.00 2.26 6.14
N GLY A 52 10.67 1.44 7.15
CA GLY A 52 10.91 1.75 8.55
C GLY A 52 12.39 1.96 8.87
N LYS A 53 13.29 1.17 8.26
CA LYS A 53 14.75 1.38 8.39
C LYS A 53 15.19 2.72 7.80
N ARG A 54 14.74 3.04 6.59
CA ARG A 54 15.13 4.28 5.88
C ARG A 54 14.54 5.53 6.52
N LEU A 55 13.29 5.49 6.93
CA LEU A 55 12.61 6.63 7.53
C LEU A 55 13.16 6.94 8.94
N ARG A 56 13.65 5.93 9.66
CA ARG A 56 14.24 6.09 11.01
C ARG A 56 15.76 6.29 11.00
N GLN A 57 16.42 6.30 9.83
CA GLN A 57 17.89 6.35 9.74
C GLN A 57 18.48 7.63 10.35
N TRP A 58 17.71 8.71 10.37
CA TRP A 58 18.09 10.00 10.96
C TRP A 58 17.49 10.21 12.36
N GLY A 59 16.97 9.15 12.99
CA GLY A 59 16.26 9.21 14.26
C GLY A 59 14.88 9.87 14.20
N ILE A 60 14.17 9.83 15.33
CA ILE A 60 12.93 10.58 15.54
C ILE A 60 13.22 11.55 16.67
N PHE A 61 13.51 12.80 16.31
CA PHE A 61 13.92 13.82 17.27
C PHE A 61 12.91 14.96 17.26
N ASN A 62 11.90 14.87 18.11
CA ASN A 62 10.98 15.98 18.38
C ASN A 62 10.38 15.81 19.77
N GLU A 63 10.41 16.88 20.57
CA GLU A 63 9.77 16.93 21.90
C GLU A 63 8.24 16.83 21.79
N ALA A 64 7.66 17.31 20.68
CA ALA A 64 6.23 17.25 20.38
C ALA A 64 5.90 16.11 19.40
N LEU A 65 6.26 14.87 19.74
CA LEU A 65 5.90 13.70 18.93
C LEU A 65 4.43 13.31 19.17
N SER A 66 3.67 13.20 18.08
CA SER A 66 2.32 12.62 18.10
C SER A 66 2.33 11.25 17.44
N ILE A 67 1.81 10.24 18.14
CA ILE A 67 1.65 8.89 17.63
C ILE A 67 0.14 8.63 17.52
N GLY A 68 -0.27 8.16 16.35
CA GLY A 68 -1.65 7.88 16.05
C GLY A 68 -1.76 6.72 15.08
N GLU A 69 -2.98 6.25 14.91
CA GLU A 69 -3.29 5.15 14.00
C GLU A 69 -3.76 5.71 12.66
N CYS A 70 -3.34 5.07 11.57
CA CYS A 70 -3.77 5.43 10.22
C CYS A 70 -4.56 4.28 9.60
N MET A 71 -5.59 4.63 8.82
CA MET A 71 -6.47 3.68 8.15
C MET A 71 -6.31 3.79 6.64
N VAL A 72 -6.05 2.65 5.98
CA VAL A 72 -6.03 2.58 4.52
C VAL A 72 -7.29 1.83 4.05
N PRO A 73 -8.15 2.44 3.22
CA PRO A 73 -9.35 1.78 2.70
C PRO A 73 -8.94 0.56 1.88
N TYR A 74 -9.56 -0.58 2.18
CA TYR A 74 -9.30 -1.79 1.43
C TYR A 74 -10.56 -2.64 1.36
N TYR A 75 -11.04 -2.95 0.16
CA TYR A 75 -12.30 -3.67 -0.03
C TYR A 75 -12.10 -5.15 -0.36
N GLY A 76 -10.87 -5.58 -0.66
CA GLY A 76 -10.55 -6.96 -0.99
C GLY A 76 -10.75 -7.94 0.17
N HIS A 77 -10.61 -9.23 -0.15
CA HIS A 77 -10.73 -10.33 0.80
C HIS A 77 -9.38 -10.57 1.49
N HIS A 78 -9.16 -9.93 2.63
CA HIS A 78 -7.96 -10.10 3.44
C HIS A 78 -8.33 -10.22 4.91
N SER A 79 -7.73 -11.18 5.62
CA SER A 79 -8.10 -11.53 6.99
C SER A 79 -7.72 -10.48 8.03
N CYS A 80 -6.75 -9.61 7.74
CA CYS A 80 -6.37 -8.49 8.62
C CYS A 80 -7.25 -7.24 8.46
N LYS A 81 -8.20 -7.24 7.51
CA LYS A 81 -9.11 -6.10 7.34
C LYS A 81 -10.09 -6.03 8.51
N MET A 82 -10.34 -4.81 9.01
CA MET A 82 -11.29 -4.58 10.07
C MET A 82 -12.45 -3.69 9.61
N PHE A 83 -13.61 -3.88 10.23
CA PHE A 83 -14.70 -2.92 10.15
C PHE A 83 -14.54 -1.87 11.24
N ILE A 84 -14.56 -0.59 10.86
CA ILE A 84 -14.41 0.52 11.81
C ILE A 84 -15.59 1.49 11.67
N LYS A 85 -16.51 1.41 12.63
CA LYS A 85 -17.79 2.11 12.62
C LYS A 85 -17.71 3.63 12.53
N LYS A 86 -16.66 4.24 13.10
CA LYS A 86 -16.48 5.70 13.19
C LYS A 86 -15.40 6.24 12.24
N SER A 87 -14.92 5.43 11.30
CA SER A 87 -13.94 5.83 10.30
C SER A 87 -14.66 6.34 9.04
N PRO A 88 -14.10 7.31 8.30
CA PRO A 88 -14.57 7.65 6.94
C PRO A 88 -14.58 6.43 6.02
N PHE A 89 -13.74 5.43 6.34
CA PHE A 89 -13.63 4.18 5.62
C PHE A 89 -14.14 3.04 6.51
N ALA A 90 -15.36 2.58 6.24
CA ALA A 90 -16.02 1.52 7.00
C ALA A 90 -15.21 0.21 7.03
N LEU A 91 -14.44 -0.07 5.98
CA LEU A 91 -13.60 -1.25 5.82
C LEU A 91 -12.17 -0.83 5.48
N ALA A 92 -11.22 -1.15 6.36
CA ALA A 92 -9.85 -0.69 6.20
C ALA A 92 -8.85 -1.59 6.94
N SER A 93 -7.60 -1.53 6.48
CA SER A 93 -6.44 -2.06 7.21
C SER A 93 -5.92 -0.98 8.16
N LYS A 94 -5.70 -1.38 9.42
CA LYS A 94 -5.24 -0.50 10.49
C LYS A 94 -3.73 -0.60 10.66
N TYR A 95 -3.05 0.53 10.81
CA TYR A 95 -1.61 0.63 11.04
C TYR A 95 -1.33 1.48 12.27
N GLY A 96 -0.26 1.14 13.00
CA GLY A 96 0.29 1.86 14.15
C GLY A 96 1.80 1.74 14.19
#